data_AF-A0A0J7LFQ5-F1
#
_entry.id   AF-A0A0J7LFQ5-F1
#
_cell.length_a   1.000
_cell.length_b   1.000
_cell.length_c   1.000
_cell.angle_alpha   90.00
_cell.angle_beta   90.00
_cell.angle_gamma   90.00
#
_symmetry.space_group_name_H-M   'P 1'
#
loop_
_entity.id
_entity.type
_entity.pdbx_description
1 polymer ?
#
loop_
_entity_poly.entity_id
_entity_poly.type
_entity_poly.pdbx_seq_one_letter_code
_entity_poly.pdbx_strand_id
1 'polypeptide(L)'
;MGYYLINSSEINQPFSVYVDRLEDLIYHVEGDIDDAIIVSGSIDSAPFFLKDSKEYKNLCNERFRNGLRAQEIFEMEARRLQFMVEAIPQDTESFSNYNIIDSFSVKRADFVIKNCKDIEVDVKCLSFYKIKETSYFYIRYYELMKFERMNSLIDKKTVLAIFDQSKIKSDEQQHLRMIELSTIFKENNRSVIYDENTKCFKIPLDLTTTGFEILENYRINKQLY
;
A
#
# COMPACT_ATOMS: atom_id res chain seq x y z
N MET A 1 35.93 -3.40 15.16
CA MET A 1 35.36 -3.36 13.79
C MET A 1 36.12 -4.41 13.02
N GLY A 2 35.43 -5.42 12.51
CA GLY A 2 36.02 -6.57 11.83
C GLY A 2 35.41 -6.77 10.44
N TYR A 3 35.50 -7.97 9.92
CA TYR A 3 35.17 -8.30 8.54
C TYR A 3 34.34 -9.58 8.48
N TYR A 4 33.33 -9.58 7.61
CA TYR A 4 32.58 -10.77 7.25
C TYR A 4 32.99 -11.23 5.85
N LEU A 5 33.40 -12.50 5.73
CA LEU A 5 33.54 -13.17 4.44
C LEU A 5 32.22 -13.82 4.06
N ILE A 6 31.72 -13.53 2.87
CA ILE A 6 30.52 -14.13 2.27
C ILE A 6 30.98 -14.88 1.01
N ASN A 7 31.06 -16.20 1.09
CA ASN A 7 31.40 -17.04 -0.06
C ASN A 7 30.13 -17.47 -0.82
N SER A 8 30.16 -17.33 -2.14
CA SER A 8 29.03 -17.55 -3.05
C SER A 8 28.98 -18.95 -3.67
N SER A 9 29.93 -19.83 -3.32
CA SER A 9 30.00 -21.22 -3.82
C SER A 9 28.70 -22.02 -3.61
N GLU A 10 27.89 -21.66 -2.61
CA GLU A 10 26.49 -22.08 -2.50
C GLU A 10 25.57 -20.86 -2.36
N ILE A 11 25.07 -20.35 -3.49
CA ILE A 11 24.13 -19.21 -3.59
C ILE A 11 22.93 -19.31 -2.62
N ASN A 12 22.54 -20.52 -2.24
CA ASN A 12 21.40 -20.77 -1.37
C ASN A 12 21.74 -20.82 0.14
N GLN A 13 23.01 -21.00 0.52
CA GLN A 13 23.50 -21.09 1.91
C GLN A 13 24.94 -20.53 2.07
N PRO A 14 25.20 -19.23 1.84
CA PRO A 14 26.44 -18.59 2.23
C PRO A 14 26.61 -18.73 3.73
N PHE A 15 27.74 -19.30 4.12
CA PHE A 15 28.25 -19.12 5.46
C PHE A 15 28.87 -17.71 5.53
N SER A 16 28.53 -16.96 6.57
CA SER A 16 29.26 -15.74 6.92
C SER A 16 30.18 -16.06 8.09
N VAL A 17 31.47 -15.73 7.94
CA VAL A 17 32.45 -15.86 9.02
C VAL A 17 32.94 -14.48 9.37
N TYR A 18 32.85 -14.13 10.65
CA TYR A 18 33.39 -12.90 11.19
C TYR A 18 34.85 -13.11 11.60
N VAL A 19 35.70 -12.16 11.23
CA VAL A 19 37.09 -12.07 11.70
C VAL A 19 37.38 -10.67 12.23
N ASP A 20 38.21 -10.57 13.27
CA ASP A 20 38.58 -9.28 13.85
C ASP A 20 39.62 -8.52 13.03
N ARG A 21 40.47 -9.22 12.29
CA ARG A 21 41.52 -8.64 11.44
C ARG A 21 41.39 -9.14 10.01
N LEU A 22 41.71 -8.29 9.04
CA LEU A 22 41.59 -8.63 7.62
C LEU A 22 42.50 -9.81 7.25
N GLU A 23 43.66 -9.88 7.89
CA GLU A 23 44.66 -10.93 7.68
C GLU A 23 44.13 -12.32 8.08
N ASP A 24 43.18 -12.40 9.02
CA ASP A 24 42.63 -13.68 9.48
C ASP A 24 41.72 -14.32 8.43
N LEU A 25 41.34 -13.60 7.36
CA LEU A 25 40.60 -14.16 6.24
C LEU A 25 41.33 -15.31 5.55
N ILE A 26 42.67 -15.33 5.58
CA ILE A 26 43.49 -16.39 4.94
C ILE A 26 43.16 -17.80 5.46
N TYR A 27 42.58 -17.91 6.66
CA TYR A 27 42.19 -19.19 7.26
C TYR A 27 40.82 -19.70 6.81
N HIS A 28 40.07 -18.89 6.06
CA HIS A 28 38.69 -19.16 5.66
C HIS A 28 38.50 -19.19 4.14
N VAL A 29 39.60 -19.15 3.40
CA VAL A 29 39.65 -19.05 1.95
C VAL A 29 40.49 -20.20 1.42
N GLU A 30 39.91 -21.03 0.53
CA GLU A 30 40.63 -22.07 -0.20
C GLU A 30 40.72 -21.70 -1.68
N GLY A 31 41.94 -21.61 -2.21
CA GLY A 31 42.19 -21.26 -3.62
C GLY A 31 42.07 -19.77 -3.92
N ASP A 32 42.06 -19.44 -5.21
CA ASP A 32 41.81 -18.07 -5.67
C ASP A 32 40.33 -17.73 -5.48
N ILE A 33 40.06 -16.61 -4.80
CA ILE A 33 38.70 -16.10 -4.60
C ILE A 33 38.44 -15.01 -5.62
N ASP A 34 37.70 -15.35 -6.65
CA ASP A 34 37.23 -14.38 -7.64
C ASP A 34 35.83 -13.82 -7.28
N ASP A 35 35.02 -14.55 -6.50
CA ASP A 35 33.59 -14.26 -6.28
C ASP A 35 33.15 -14.07 -4.81
N ALA A 36 34.06 -13.92 -3.84
CA ALA A 36 33.65 -13.64 -2.45
C ALA A 36 33.42 -12.16 -2.19
N ILE A 37 32.41 -11.88 -1.37
CA ILE A 37 32.08 -10.52 -0.91
C ILE A 37 32.63 -10.39 0.52
N ILE A 38 33.47 -9.37 0.75
CA ILE A 38 33.97 -9.03 2.08
C ILE A 38 33.30 -7.74 2.55
N VAL A 39 32.66 -7.77 3.72
CA VAL A 39 31.94 -6.63 4.29
C VAL A 39 32.53 -6.26 5.65
N SER A 40 32.91 -4.99 5.84
CA SER A 40 33.33 -4.50 7.16
C SER A 40 32.12 -4.27 8.07
N GLY A 41 32.18 -4.71 9.32
CA GLY A 41 31.08 -4.57 10.26
C GLY A 41 31.48 -4.79 11.72
N SER A 42 30.53 -4.54 12.62
CA SER A 42 30.65 -5.01 14.00
C SER A 42 30.17 -6.47 14.10
N ILE A 43 30.62 -7.21 15.11
CA ILE A 43 30.17 -8.59 15.36
C ILE A 43 28.64 -8.70 15.57
N ASP A 44 28.03 -7.62 16.05
CA ASP A 44 26.58 -7.50 16.28
C ASP A 44 25.81 -7.16 15.00
N SER A 45 26.51 -6.95 13.88
CA SER A 45 25.95 -6.57 12.58
C SER A 45 26.16 -7.69 11.55
N ALA A 46 25.91 -8.93 11.96
CA ALA A 46 26.04 -10.08 11.07
C ALA A 46 25.17 -9.90 9.82
N PRO A 47 25.75 -10.05 8.61
CA PRO A 47 24.97 -9.98 7.39
C PRO A 47 23.95 -11.11 7.37
N PHE A 48 22.75 -10.79 6.88
CA PHE A 48 21.68 -11.76 6.68
C PHE A 48 21.08 -11.56 5.30
N PHE A 49 20.43 -12.58 4.77
CA PHE A 49 19.74 -12.39 3.51
C PHE A 49 18.47 -11.56 3.68
N LEU A 50 18.36 -10.51 2.86
CA LEU A 50 17.10 -9.80 2.73
C LEU A 50 15.96 -10.73 2.32
N LYS A 51 16.21 -11.81 1.54
CA LYS A 51 15.19 -12.82 1.20
C LYS A 51 14.52 -13.45 2.42
N ASP A 52 15.19 -13.46 3.58
CA ASP A 52 14.69 -14.01 4.83
C ASP A 52 13.96 -12.97 5.70
N SER A 53 14.17 -11.67 5.42
CA SER A 53 13.42 -10.58 6.05
C SER A 53 11.93 -10.67 5.71
N LYS A 54 11.07 -10.62 6.75
CA LYS A 54 9.62 -10.56 6.58
C LYS A 54 9.19 -9.33 5.76
N GLU A 55 9.86 -8.21 5.99
CA GLU A 55 9.59 -6.95 5.29
C GLU A 55 9.90 -7.06 3.80
N TYR A 56 11.09 -7.58 3.46
CA TYR A 56 11.48 -7.78 2.07
C TYR A 56 10.65 -8.84 1.36
N LYS A 57 10.23 -9.92 2.04
CA LYS A 57 9.29 -10.92 1.49
C LYS A 57 8.00 -10.28 1.01
N ASN A 58 7.47 -9.28 1.73
CA ASN A 58 6.30 -8.54 1.27
C ASN A 58 6.62 -7.70 0.03
N LEU A 59 7.79 -7.05 -0.01
CA LEU A 59 8.26 -6.33 -1.20
C LEU A 59 8.49 -7.24 -2.41
N CYS A 60 8.69 -8.55 -2.24
CA CYS A 60 8.72 -9.48 -3.37
C CYS A 60 7.32 -9.72 -3.99
N ASN A 61 6.24 -9.42 -3.27
CA ASN A 61 4.88 -9.53 -3.79
C ASN A 61 4.52 -8.32 -4.68
N GLU A 62 4.21 -8.58 -5.96
CA GLU A 62 3.89 -7.50 -6.90
C GLU A 62 2.66 -6.69 -6.50
N ARG A 63 1.60 -7.32 -5.97
CA ARG A 63 0.40 -6.59 -5.53
C ARG A 63 0.72 -5.65 -4.39
N PHE A 64 1.56 -6.08 -3.45
CA PHE A 64 2.00 -5.23 -2.34
C PHE A 64 2.80 -4.03 -2.85
N ARG A 65 3.79 -4.24 -3.73
CA ARG A 65 4.56 -3.14 -4.34
C ARG A 65 3.67 -2.16 -5.10
N ASN A 66 2.73 -2.68 -5.88
CA ASN A 66 1.80 -1.85 -6.65
C ASN A 66 0.85 -1.05 -5.74
N GLY A 67 0.51 -1.58 -4.57
CA GLY A 67 -0.23 -0.85 -3.53
C GLY A 67 0.57 0.32 -2.95
N LEU A 68 1.83 0.09 -2.57
CA LEU A 68 2.73 1.15 -2.08
C LEU A 68 2.93 2.25 -3.13
N ARG A 69 3.19 1.85 -4.38
CA ARG A 69 3.35 2.78 -5.49
C ARG A 69 2.09 3.60 -5.76
N ALA A 70 0.91 3.01 -5.62
CA ALA A 70 -0.35 3.75 -5.76
C ALA A 70 -0.53 4.81 -4.66
N GLN A 71 -0.16 4.51 -3.42
CA GLN A 71 -0.18 5.49 -2.33
C GLN A 71 0.79 6.66 -2.60
N GLU A 72 2.01 6.35 -3.04
CA GLU A 72 3.02 7.36 -3.38
C GLU A 72 2.57 8.25 -4.55
N ILE A 73 2.07 7.67 -5.64
CA ILE A 73 1.55 8.41 -6.79
C ILE A 73 0.38 9.30 -6.38
N PHE A 74 -0.55 8.77 -5.59
CA PHE A 74 -1.69 9.54 -5.09
C PHE A 74 -1.23 10.75 -4.29
N GLU A 75 -0.35 10.56 -3.32
CA GLU A 75 0.14 11.64 -2.46
C GLU A 75 0.88 12.71 -3.27
N MET A 76 1.76 12.30 -4.19
CA MET A 76 2.50 13.21 -5.06
C MET A 76 1.54 14.05 -5.91
N GLU A 77 0.60 13.43 -6.61
CA GLU A 77 -0.35 14.14 -7.48
C GLU A 77 -1.31 15.03 -6.68
N ALA A 78 -1.79 14.55 -5.53
CA ALA A 78 -2.65 15.33 -4.66
C ALA A 78 -1.93 16.61 -4.18
N ARG A 79 -0.67 16.49 -3.75
CA ARG A 79 0.17 17.65 -3.37
C ARG A 79 0.43 18.58 -4.54
N ARG A 80 0.68 18.05 -5.75
CA ARG A 80 0.83 18.84 -6.98
C ARG A 80 -0.42 19.67 -7.29
N LEU A 81 -1.60 19.12 -7.01
CA LEU A 81 -2.90 19.81 -7.11
C LEU A 81 -3.24 20.65 -5.86
N GLN A 82 -2.28 20.89 -4.97
CA GLN A 82 -2.41 21.71 -3.77
C GLN A 82 -3.45 21.19 -2.76
N PHE A 83 -3.69 19.88 -2.72
CA PHE A 83 -4.39 19.27 -1.60
C PHE A 83 -3.47 19.15 -0.38
N MET A 84 -4.03 19.40 0.81
CA MET A 84 -3.35 19.25 2.09
C MET A 84 -3.49 17.80 2.57
N VAL A 85 -2.56 16.96 2.14
CA VAL A 85 -2.55 15.51 2.41
C VAL A 85 -1.80 15.21 3.71
N GLU A 86 -2.43 14.50 4.63
CA GLU A 86 -1.79 13.91 5.81
C GLU A 86 -1.96 12.39 5.80
N ALA A 87 -0.87 11.64 5.92
CA ALA A 87 -0.92 10.19 6.09
C ALA A 87 -1.48 9.82 7.46
N ILE A 88 -2.35 8.82 7.51
CA ILE A 88 -2.92 8.29 8.75
C ILE A 88 -2.04 7.13 9.23
N PRO A 89 -1.44 7.22 10.44
CA PRO A 89 -0.68 6.11 11.02
C PRO A 89 -1.53 4.84 11.12
N GLN A 90 -0.97 3.71 10.67
CA GLN A 90 -1.65 2.40 10.66
C GLN A 90 -1.22 1.51 11.83
N ASP A 91 -0.55 2.07 12.84
CA ASP A 91 -0.03 1.33 13.98
C ASP A 91 -1.13 0.93 14.97
N THR A 92 -0.99 -0.26 15.55
CA THR A 92 -1.95 -0.85 16.48
C THR A 92 -2.21 0.03 17.72
N GLU A 93 -1.25 0.84 18.13
CA GLU A 93 -1.37 1.74 19.28
C GLU A 93 -2.34 2.89 18.97
N SER A 94 -2.23 3.52 17.79
CA SER A 94 -3.21 4.52 17.31
C SER A 94 -4.62 3.94 17.14
N PHE A 95 -4.73 2.65 16.80
CA PHE A 95 -6.02 1.94 16.67
C PHE A 95 -6.64 1.50 18.00
N SER A 96 -5.86 1.39 19.08
CA SER A 96 -6.36 0.96 20.39
C SER A 96 -7.50 1.86 20.91
N ASN A 97 -7.42 3.16 20.62
CA ASN A 97 -8.46 4.14 20.96
C ASN A 97 -9.76 3.97 20.14
N TYR A 98 -9.75 3.23 19.04
CA TYR A 98 -10.94 2.97 18.21
C TYR A 98 -11.54 1.58 18.46
N ASN A 99 -10.73 0.65 19.00
CA ASN A 99 -11.19 -0.66 19.46
C ASN A 99 -11.94 -0.61 20.81
N ILE A 100 -12.24 0.59 21.34
CA ILE A 100 -13.01 0.79 22.58
C ILE A 100 -14.38 0.08 22.54
N ILE A 101 -14.90 -0.23 21.35
CA ILE A 101 -16.11 -1.04 21.18
C ILE A 101 -15.70 -2.48 20.83
N ASP A 102 -15.53 -3.30 21.86
CA ASP A 102 -15.04 -4.70 21.87
C ASP A 102 -15.75 -5.69 20.92
N SER A 103 -16.79 -5.26 20.19
CA SER A 103 -17.63 -6.13 19.35
C SER A 103 -17.38 -6.02 17.84
N PHE A 104 -16.61 -5.04 17.33
CA PHE A 104 -16.43 -4.86 15.89
C PHE A 104 -15.05 -4.37 15.45
N SER A 105 -14.55 -4.89 14.33
CA SER A 105 -13.34 -4.36 13.67
C SER A 105 -13.66 -3.13 12.81
N VAL A 106 -12.79 -2.13 12.93
CA VAL A 106 -12.82 -0.85 12.18
C VAL A 106 -11.53 -0.68 11.39
N LYS A 107 -11.54 0.21 10.39
CA LYS A 107 -10.36 0.57 9.58
C LYS A 107 -10.36 2.08 9.32
N ARG A 108 -9.19 2.71 9.42
CA ARG A 108 -8.93 4.09 8.95
C ARG A 108 -8.35 4.06 7.54
N ALA A 109 -8.60 5.12 6.78
CA ALA A 109 -8.06 5.23 5.43
C ALA A 109 -6.54 5.47 5.43
N ASP A 110 -5.94 5.58 4.25
CA ASP A 110 -4.49 5.81 4.13
C ASP A 110 -4.15 7.29 4.37
N PHE A 111 -5.02 8.20 3.93
CA PHE A 111 -4.82 9.65 4.02
C PHE A 111 -6.05 10.39 4.54
N VAL A 112 -5.85 11.57 5.11
CA VAL A 112 -6.86 12.59 5.34
C VAL A 112 -6.51 13.86 4.56
N ILE A 113 -7.51 14.47 3.93
CA ILE A 113 -7.33 15.68 3.10
C ILE A 113 -7.94 16.89 3.83
N LYS A 114 -7.10 17.70 4.46
CA LYS A 114 -7.53 18.77 5.39
C LYS A 114 -8.35 19.86 4.72
N ASN A 115 -7.90 20.31 3.55
CA ASN A 115 -8.62 21.32 2.77
C ASN A 115 -9.82 20.75 2.00
N CYS A 116 -10.25 19.52 2.29
CA CYS A 116 -11.46 18.90 1.76
C CYS A 116 -12.39 18.42 2.87
N LYS A 117 -12.59 19.26 3.91
CA LYS A 117 -13.44 18.94 5.08
C LYS A 117 -12.99 17.66 5.81
N ASP A 118 -11.68 17.45 5.89
CA ASP A 118 -11.06 16.25 6.48
C ASP A 118 -11.62 14.93 5.90
N ILE A 119 -11.84 14.88 4.59
CA ILE A 119 -12.26 13.65 3.93
C ILE A 119 -11.13 12.62 4.00
N GLU A 120 -11.49 11.38 4.32
CA GLU A 120 -10.56 10.26 4.36
C GLU A 120 -10.46 9.60 2.98
N VAL A 121 -9.25 9.24 2.55
CA VAL A 121 -8.99 8.59 1.26
C VAL A 121 -8.23 7.29 1.46
N ASP A 122 -8.83 6.17 1.08
CA ASP A 122 -8.20 4.85 1.07
C ASP A 122 -7.78 4.54 -0.37
N VAL A 123 -6.49 4.29 -0.56
CA VAL A 123 -5.90 4.05 -1.87
C VAL A 123 -5.85 2.55 -2.13
N LYS A 124 -6.31 2.15 -3.30
CA LYS A 124 -6.31 0.78 -3.76
C LYS A 124 -5.68 0.68 -5.14
N CYS A 125 -4.94 -0.40 -5.36
CA CYS A 125 -4.43 -0.77 -6.67
C CYS A 125 -5.09 -2.09 -7.07
N LEU A 126 -6.10 -2.03 -7.94
CA LEU A 126 -6.98 -3.15 -8.28
C LEU A 126 -6.92 -3.47 -9.76
N SER A 127 -7.18 -4.73 -10.11
CA SER A 127 -7.39 -5.10 -11.50
C SER A 127 -8.75 -4.62 -11.98
N PHE A 128 -8.78 -4.00 -13.15
CA PHE A 128 -10.01 -3.67 -13.85
C PHE A 128 -10.37 -4.77 -14.83
N TYR A 129 -11.63 -5.17 -14.83
CA TYR A 129 -12.16 -6.25 -15.65
C TYR A 129 -13.22 -5.70 -16.58
N LYS A 130 -13.34 -6.24 -17.78
CA LYS A 130 -14.38 -5.88 -18.75
C LYS A 130 -15.26 -7.09 -19.05
N ILE A 131 -16.57 -6.96 -18.88
CA ILE A 131 -17.57 -7.92 -19.38
C ILE A 131 -18.49 -7.16 -20.32
N LYS A 132 -18.56 -7.61 -21.58
CA LYS A 132 -19.25 -6.87 -22.65
C LYS A 132 -18.70 -5.45 -22.73
N GLU A 133 -19.55 -4.42 -22.60
CA GLU A 133 -19.13 -3.01 -22.63
C GLU A 133 -18.92 -2.38 -21.25
N THR A 134 -19.15 -3.11 -20.15
CA THR A 134 -19.04 -2.55 -18.80
C THR A 134 -17.72 -2.97 -18.16
N SER A 135 -16.96 -1.98 -17.70
CA SER A 135 -15.76 -2.20 -16.88
C SER A 135 -16.11 -2.17 -15.40
N TYR A 136 -15.47 -3.00 -14.59
CA TYR A 136 -15.70 -3.09 -13.15
C TYR A 136 -14.43 -3.47 -12.38
N PHE A 137 -14.45 -3.24 -11.08
CA PHE A 137 -13.46 -3.77 -10.12
C PHE A 137 -14.17 -4.48 -8.96
N TYR A 138 -13.40 -5.25 -8.19
CA TYR A 138 -13.92 -5.95 -7.02
C TYR A 138 -13.29 -5.45 -5.75
N ILE A 139 -14.10 -5.26 -4.71
CA ILE A 139 -13.63 -5.02 -3.34
C ILE A 139 -14.35 -5.98 -2.40
N ARG A 140 -13.61 -6.53 -1.44
CA ARG A 140 -14.16 -7.45 -0.45
C ARG A 140 -15.17 -6.73 0.43
N TYR A 141 -16.35 -7.33 0.60
CA TYR A 141 -17.44 -6.76 1.39
C TYR A 141 -16.98 -6.35 2.80
N TYR A 142 -16.28 -7.24 3.49
CA TYR A 142 -15.83 -6.98 4.87
C TYR A 142 -14.87 -5.78 4.97
N GLU A 143 -14.13 -5.44 3.91
CA GLU A 143 -13.21 -4.29 3.92
C GLU A 143 -14.00 -2.98 3.90
N LEU A 144 -15.04 -2.91 3.05
CA LEU A 144 -15.92 -1.73 3.00
C LEU A 144 -16.72 -1.57 4.29
N MET A 145 -17.18 -2.67 4.90
CA MET A 145 -17.90 -2.61 6.18
C MET A 145 -17.06 -2.02 7.31
N LYS A 146 -15.73 -2.25 7.32
CA LYS A 146 -14.84 -1.65 8.32
C LYS A 146 -14.79 -0.13 8.19
N PHE A 147 -14.81 0.40 6.97
CA PHE A 147 -14.89 1.83 6.70
C PHE A 147 -16.26 2.41 7.03
N GLU A 148 -17.34 1.72 6.67
CA GLU A 148 -18.71 2.19 6.96
C GLU A 148 -18.93 2.34 8.47
N ARG A 149 -18.46 1.37 9.26
CA ARG A 149 -18.49 1.43 10.72
C ARG A 149 -17.68 2.61 11.25
N MET A 150 -16.46 2.81 10.75
CA MET A 150 -15.63 3.95 11.14
C MET A 150 -16.33 5.27 10.81
N ASN A 151 -16.80 5.45 9.57
CA ASN A 151 -17.54 6.64 9.15
C ASN A 151 -18.74 6.94 10.06
N SER A 152 -19.46 5.91 10.49
CA SER A 152 -20.61 6.04 11.39
C SER A 152 -20.21 6.44 12.82
N LEU A 153 -19.00 6.08 13.28
CA LEU A 153 -18.50 6.40 14.61
C LEU A 153 -17.96 7.82 14.72
N ILE A 154 -17.28 8.31 13.68
CA ILE A 154 -16.56 9.60 13.71
C ILE A 154 -17.15 10.67 12.78
N ASP A 155 -18.31 10.40 12.17
CA ASP A 155 -18.99 11.27 11.20
C ASP A 155 -18.04 11.77 10.10
N LYS A 156 -17.27 10.84 9.53
CA LYS A 156 -16.33 11.13 8.44
C LYS A 156 -16.79 10.49 7.15
N LYS A 157 -16.41 11.13 6.04
CA LYS A 157 -16.60 10.59 4.70
C LYS A 157 -15.33 9.90 4.26
N THR A 158 -15.49 8.73 3.66
CA THR A 158 -14.40 7.99 3.02
C THR A 158 -14.60 7.95 1.51
N VAL A 159 -13.55 8.28 0.77
CA VAL A 159 -13.45 8.10 -0.69
C VAL A 159 -12.43 7.00 -0.96
N LEU A 160 -12.75 6.12 -1.90
CA LEU A 160 -11.79 5.13 -2.39
C LEU A 160 -11.10 5.69 -3.63
N ALA A 161 -9.78 5.75 -3.61
CA ALA A 161 -8.92 6.11 -4.72
C ALA A 161 -8.37 4.83 -5.37
N ILE A 162 -8.92 4.46 -6.52
CA ILE A 162 -8.63 3.20 -7.19
C ILE A 162 -7.73 3.43 -8.41
N PHE A 163 -6.55 2.83 -8.39
CA PHE A 163 -5.66 2.74 -9.54
C PHE A 163 -5.79 1.38 -10.23
N ASP A 164 -5.65 1.38 -11.57
CA ASP A 164 -5.54 0.16 -12.36
C ASP A 164 -4.17 -0.49 -12.18
N GLN A 165 -4.15 -1.70 -11.61
CA GLN A 165 -2.93 -2.46 -11.37
C GLN A 165 -2.11 -2.71 -12.66
N SER A 166 -2.77 -2.85 -13.81
CA SER A 166 -2.09 -3.09 -15.09
C SER A 166 -1.35 -1.85 -15.61
N LYS A 167 -1.71 -0.67 -15.10
CA LYS A 167 -1.19 0.62 -15.58
C LYS A 167 -0.45 1.41 -14.51
N ILE A 168 -0.32 0.91 -13.28
CA ILE A 168 0.36 1.64 -12.19
C ILE A 168 1.84 1.96 -12.47
N LYS A 169 2.45 1.29 -13.45
CA LYS A 169 3.84 1.52 -13.86
C LYS A 169 3.97 2.48 -15.06
N SER A 170 2.87 2.86 -15.71
CA SER A 170 2.92 3.86 -16.78
C SER A 170 3.00 5.27 -16.17
N ASP A 171 3.62 6.20 -16.92
CA ASP A 171 3.69 7.62 -16.53
C ASP A 171 2.36 8.36 -16.80
N GLU A 172 1.33 7.64 -17.24
CA GLU A 172 0.03 8.22 -17.55
C GLU A 172 -0.80 8.45 -16.26
N GLN A 173 -1.00 9.71 -15.92
CA GLN A 173 -1.75 10.16 -14.73
C GLN A 173 -3.27 9.87 -14.77
N GLN A 174 -3.80 9.34 -15.88
CA GLN A 174 -5.25 9.20 -16.12
C GLN A 174 -5.88 7.92 -15.56
N HIS A 175 -5.19 7.20 -14.67
CA HIS A 175 -5.63 5.88 -14.21
C HIS A 175 -6.32 5.89 -12.84
N LEU A 176 -6.37 7.05 -12.19
CA LEU A 176 -7.08 7.21 -10.92
C LEU A 176 -8.59 7.30 -11.17
N ARG A 177 -9.34 6.43 -10.49
CA ARG A 177 -10.78 6.46 -10.35
C ARG A 177 -11.14 6.67 -8.89
N MET A 178 -11.97 7.65 -8.59
CA MET A 178 -12.45 7.89 -7.23
C MET A 178 -13.93 7.55 -7.11
N ILE A 179 -14.34 7.04 -5.95
CA ILE A 179 -15.75 6.81 -5.62
C ILE A 179 -15.98 7.03 -4.12
N GLU A 180 -17.07 7.72 -3.78
CA GLU A 180 -17.48 7.81 -2.38
C GLU A 180 -17.97 6.45 -1.88
N LEU A 181 -17.56 6.08 -0.68
CA LEU A 181 -17.99 4.83 -0.06
C LEU A 181 -19.54 4.74 0.01
N SER A 182 -20.20 5.85 0.32
CA SER A 182 -21.66 5.95 0.38
C SER A 182 -22.34 5.61 -0.95
N THR A 183 -21.71 5.94 -2.09
CA THR A 183 -22.25 5.61 -3.42
C THR A 183 -22.31 4.11 -3.64
N ILE A 184 -21.29 3.37 -3.18
CA ILE A 184 -21.26 1.90 -3.31
C ILE A 184 -22.43 1.27 -2.57
N PHE A 185 -22.69 1.70 -1.33
CA PHE A 185 -23.80 1.18 -0.52
C PHE A 185 -25.17 1.60 -1.06
N LYS A 186 -25.30 2.85 -1.55
CA LYS A 186 -26.54 3.34 -2.17
C LYS A 186 -26.91 2.58 -3.45
N GLU A 187 -25.91 2.19 -4.22
CA GLU A 187 -26.08 1.46 -5.49
C GLU A 187 -26.08 -0.08 -5.32
N ASN A 188 -26.00 -0.56 -4.08
CA ASN A 188 -26.08 -1.99 -3.78
C ASN A 188 -27.45 -2.56 -4.22
N ASN A 189 -27.43 -3.75 -4.83
CA ASN A 189 -28.57 -4.40 -5.47
C ASN A 189 -29.18 -3.62 -6.66
N ARG A 190 -28.45 -2.61 -7.18
CA ARG A 190 -28.76 -1.92 -8.43
C ARG A 190 -27.61 -2.13 -9.40
N SER A 191 -26.68 -1.19 -9.39
CA SER A 191 -25.51 -1.18 -10.25
C SER A 191 -24.32 -1.91 -9.62
N VAL A 192 -24.23 -1.89 -8.29
CA VAL A 192 -23.25 -2.66 -7.51
C VAL A 192 -23.86 -4.01 -7.14
N ILE A 193 -23.15 -5.09 -7.47
CA ILE A 193 -23.62 -6.46 -7.24
C ILE A 193 -22.72 -7.12 -6.19
N TYR A 194 -23.31 -7.64 -5.12
CA TYR A 194 -22.60 -8.51 -4.18
C TYR A 194 -22.54 -9.94 -4.73
N ASP A 195 -21.33 -10.49 -4.84
CA ASP A 195 -21.11 -11.90 -5.18
C ASP A 195 -20.85 -12.70 -3.90
N GLU A 196 -21.80 -13.57 -3.55
CA GLU A 196 -21.73 -14.39 -2.34
C GLU A 196 -20.57 -15.39 -2.35
N ASN A 197 -20.16 -15.87 -3.53
CA ASN A 197 -19.11 -16.88 -3.65
C ASN A 197 -17.74 -16.28 -3.34
N THR A 198 -17.48 -15.08 -3.87
CA THR A 198 -16.21 -14.37 -3.68
C THR A 198 -16.23 -13.42 -2.47
N LYS A 199 -17.42 -13.17 -1.91
CA LYS A 199 -17.68 -12.17 -0.85
C LYS A 199 -17.18 -10.78 -1.23
N CYS A 200 -17.34 -10.42 -2.50
CA CYS A 200 -16.91 -9.15 -3.06
C CYS A 200 -18.09 -8.36 -3.61
N PHE A 201 -18.02 -7.04 -3.49
CA PHE A 201 -18.81 -6.16 -4.35
C PHE A 201 -18.13 -6.05 -5.71
N LYS A 202 -18.93 -6.26 -6.76
CA LYS A 202 -18.61 -5.90 -8.14
C LYS A 202 -19.10 -4.48 -8.39
N ILE A 203 -18.17 -3.55 -8.58
CA ILE A 203 -18.45 -2.13 -8.69
C ILE A 203 -18.15 -1.67 -10.12
N PRO A 204 -19.15 -1.17 -10.88
CA PRO A 204 -18.92 -0.60 -12.20
C PRO A 204 -18.04 0.64 -12.15
N LEU A 205 -17.13 0.79 -13.12
CA LEU A 205 -16.31 1.99 -13.27
C LEU A 205 -17.16 3.22 -13.59
N ASP A 206 -18.34 3.05 -14.19
CA ASP A 206 -19.26 4.15 -14.53
C ASP A 206 -19.81 4.88 -13.28
N LEU A 207 -19.70 4.27 -12.10
CA LEU A 207 -20.04 4.93 -10.82
C LEU A 207 -18.88 5.75 -10.24
N THR A 208 -17.71 5.71 -10.87
CA THR A 208 -16.50 6.39 -10.41
C THR A 208 -16.29 7.68 -11.19
N THR A 209 -15.56 8.62 -10.57
CA THR A 209 -15.11 9.85 -11.21
C THR A 209 -13.63 9.74 -11.56
N THR A 210 -13.20 10.37 -12.65
CA THR A 210 -11.80 10.35 -13.07
C THR A 210 -10.97 11.33 -12.23
N GLY A 211 -9.75 10.94 -11.85
CA GLY A 211 -8.81 11.82 -11.17
C GLY A 211 -9.34 12.31 -9.82
N PHE A 212 -9.09 13.58 -9.51
CA PHE A 212 -9.35 14.20 -8.20
C PHE A 212 -10.68 14.97 -8.12
N GLU A 213 -11.55 14.85 -9.11
CA GLU A 213 -12.77 15.65 -9.22
C GLU A 213 -13.72 15.47 -8.00
N ILE A 214 -13.77 14.28 -7.38
CA ILE A 214 -14.51 14.10 -6.13
C ILE A 214 -13.96 15.02 -5.03
N LEU A 215 -12.65 15.08 -4.85
CA LEU A 215 -12.05 15.93 -3.82
C LEU A 215 -12.27 17.42 -4.11
N GLU A 216 -12.29 17.81 -5.39
CA GLU A 216 -12.62 19.18 -5.78
C GLU A 216 -14.02 19.61 -5.33
N ASN A 217 -14.98 18.69 -5.29
CA ASN A 217 -16.31 18.99 -4.77
C ASN A 217 -16.32 19.27 -3.26
N TYR A 218 -15.30 18.80 -2.54
CA TYR A 218 -15.11 19.01 -1.10
C TYR A 218 -14.15 20.14 -0.77
N ARG A 219 -13.37 20.64 -1.75
CA ARG A 219 -12.34 21.66 -1.53
C ARG A 219 -12.94 22.92 -0.89
N ILE A 220 -12.43 23.28 0.29
CA ILE A 220 -12.80 24.52 0.99
C ILE A 220 -11.97 25.67 0.44
N ASN A 221 -12.54 26.88 0.44
CA ASN A 221 -11.88 28.10 -0.02
C ASN A 221 -11.24 27.96 -1.41
N LYS A 222 -12.02 27.44 -2.39
CA LYS A 222 -11.57 27.20 -3.77
C LYS A 222 -10.85 28.38 -4.44
N GLN A 223 -11.09 29.60 -3.98
CA GLN A 223 -10.50 30.83 -4.51
C GLN A 223 -9.01 31.01 -4.17
N LEU A 224 -8.45 30.17 -3.29
CA LEU A 224 -7.05 30.24 -2.84
C LEU A 224 -6.10 29.34 -3.66
N TYR A 225 -6.62 28.60 -4.64
CA TYR A 225 -5.92 27.58 -5.42
C TYR A 225 -6.27 27.73 -6.91
#